data_AF-A0A848DFC4-F1
#
_entry.id   AF-A0A848DFC4-F1
#
_cell.length_a   1.000
_cell.length_b   1.000
_cell.length_c   1.000
_cell.angle_alpha   90.00
_cell.angle_beta   90.00
_cell.angle_gamma   90.00
#
_symmetry.space_group_name_H-M   'P 1'
#
loop_
_entity.id
_entity.type
_entity.pdbx_description
1 polymer ?
#
loop_
_entity_poly.entity_id
_entity_poly.type
_entity_poly.pdbx_seq_one_letter_code
_entity_poly.pdbx_strand_id
1 'polypeptide(L)'
;MPDRYADAVRSRRGELRAERLRLIGGHRAEIRTSLALTRLVVAAELAATMAALGREIREHVVRADRAGRRRLPGLVAAAVDRAEAELERAVAGVALPSVRRIAAERSVLADLTVAGITPSGTRPRVSATLPVPEPPVGALRALLLAGSSGGAWRLAVLPVAGLPVLGLPALGGVAVLPLAAALGLVALAATAWARWVAADRARLGRWTAEALAVARSGLEAELGRRLLDLEQRAGAALDVAVARRRADVDAELRGLAPVREEAARAAE
;
A
#
# COMPACT_ATOMS: atom_id res chain seq x y z
N MET A 1 -3.97 -43.90 53.53
CA MET A 1 -4.67 -43.18 52.45
C MET A 1 -3.70 -42.18 51.85
N PRO A 2 -3.51 -42.15 50.52
CA PRO A 2 -2.73 -41.09 49.89
C PRO A 2 -3.38 -39.72 50.18
N ASP A 3 -2.55 -38.78 50.61
CA ASP A 3 -2.97 -37.42 50.96
C ASP A 3 -3.29 -36.64 49.68
N ARG A 4 -4.56 -36.72 49.25
CA ARG A 4 -5.08 -36.03 48.06
C ARG A 4 -4.81 -34.53 48.08
N TYR A 5 -4.74 -33.93 49.27
CA TYR A 5 -4.44 -32.50 49.41
C TYR A 5 -2.97 -32.22 49.10
N ALA A 6 -2.05 -33.02 49.64
CA ALA A 6 -0.63 -32.92 49.31
C ALA A 6 -0.38 -33.15 47.81
N ASP A 7 -1.09 -34.10 47.18
CA ASP A 7 -1.01 -34.33 45.73
C ASP A 7 -1.53 -33.13 44.92
N ALA A 8 -2.66 -32.55 45.31
CA ALA A 8 -3.22 -31.36 44.65
C ALA A 8 -2.27 -30.14 44.77
N VAL A 9 -1.68 -29.91 45.95
CA VAL A 9 -0.70 -28.82 46.15
C VAL A 9 0.55 -29.05 45.32
N ARG A 10 1.06 -30.30 45.24
CA ARG A 10 2.21 -30.64 44.38
C ARG A 10 1.90 -30.40 42.91
N SER A 11 0.74 -30.84 42.43
CA SER A 11 0.29 -30.60 41.05
C SER A 11 0.22 -29.11 40.74
N ARG A 12 -0.46 -28.34 41.60
CA ARG A 12 -0.62 -26.90 41.41
C ARG A 12 0.71 -26.14 41.39
N ARG A 13 1.64 -26.49 42.28
CA ARG A 13 3.00 -25.92 42.26
C ARG A 13 3.75 -26.28 40.98
N GLY A 14 3.55 -27.48 40.44
CA GLY A 14 4.07 -27.89 39.14
C GLY A 14 3.55 -27.01 38.01
N GLU A 15 2.22 -26.81 37.95
CA GLU A 15 1.55 -25.95 36.99
C GLU A 15 2.07 -24.51 37.05
N LEU A 16 2.13 -23.91 38.25
CA LEU A 16 2.59 -22.53 38.44
C LEU A 16 4.06 -22.34 38.07
N ARG A 17 4.92 -23.33 38.33
CA ARG A 17 6.32 -23.28 37.89
C ARG A 17 6.42 -23.35 36.36
N ALA A 18 5.62 -24.21 35.73
CA ALA A 18 5.56 -24.30 34.28
C ALA A 18 5.05 -22.99 33.66
N GLU A 19 4.03 -22.36 34.27
CA GLU A 19 3.53 -21.06 33.85
C GLU A 19 4.57 -19.96 34.02
N ARG A 20 5.26 -19.91 35.18
CA ARG A 20 6.34 -18.96 35.44
C ARG A 20 7.45 -19.03 34.39
N LEU A 21 7.81 -20.24 33.95
CA LEU A 21 8.81 -20.44 32.89
C LEU A 21 8.36 -19.86 31.54
N ARG A 22 7.07 -19.95 31.18
CA ARG A 22 6.52 -19.36 29.95
C ARG A 22 6.54 -17.83 29.95
N LEU A 23 6.51 -17.23 31.13
CA LEU A 23 6.59 -15.77 31.31
C LEU A 23 8.02 -15.23 31.22
N ILE A 24 9.04 -16.10 31.11
CA ILE A 24 10.44 -15.68 31.02
C ILE A 24 10.77 -15.27 29.58
N GLY A 25 10.70 -13.97 29.32
CA GLY A 25 11.35 -13.31 28.19
C GLY A 25 10.89 -13.76 26.80
N GLY A 26 11.66 -13.36 25.79
CA GLY A 26 11.49 -13.78 24.38
C GLY A 26 10.37 -13.09 23.60
N HIS A 27 9.32 -12.61 24.27
CA HIS A 27 8.13 -12.08 23.57
C HIS A 27 8.40 -10.87 22.68
N ARG A 28 9.31 -9.97 23.06
CA ARG A 28 9.68 -8.83 22.19
C ARG A 28 10.35 -9.31 20.90
N ALA A 29 11.19 -10.34 20.97
CA ALA A 29 11.84 -10.90 19.78
C ALA A 29 10.84 -11.66 18.91
N GLU A 30 9.88 -12.37 19.52
CA GLU A 30 8.79 -13.05 18.81
C GLU A 30 7.87 -12.06 18.08
N ILE A 31 7.44 -10.99 18.76
CA ILE A 31 6.65 -9.91 18.15
C ILE A 31 7.41 -9.33 16.96
N ARG A 32 8.69 -8.97 17.15
CA ARG A 32 9.49 -8.34 16.10
C ARG A 32 9.65 -9.26 14.88
N THR A 33 9.92 -10.55 15.11
CA THR A 33 9.99 -11.56 14.05
C THR A 33 8.66 -11.71 13.33
N SER A 34 7.55 -11.79 14.07
CA SER A 34 6.22 -11.94 13.50
C SER A 34 5.79 -10.73 12.68
N LEU A 35 6.11 -9.51 13.13
CA LEU A 35 5.82 -8.28 12.41
C LEU A 35 6.73 -8.11 11.19
N ALA A 36 7.99 -8.56 11.26
CA ALA A 36 8.88 -8.59 10.09
C ALA A 36 8.36 -9.53 8.99
N LEU A 37 7.87 -10.71 9.36
CA LEU A 37 7.22 -11.64 8.41
C LEU A 37 5.94 -11.02 7.82
N THR A 38 5.11 -10.39 8.66
CA THR A 38 3.92 -9.69 8.21
C THR A 38 4.26 -8.58 7.21
N ARG A 39 5.32 -7.79 7.49
CA ARG A 39 5.81 -6.76 6.56
C ARG A 39 6.14 -7.35 5.20
N LEU A 40 6.86 -8.47 5.18
CA LEU A 40 7.29 -9.10 3.93
C LEU A 40 6.10 -9.57 3.09
N VAL A 41 5.13 -10.25 3.72
CA VAL A 41 3.92 -10.73 3.01
C VAL A 41 3.11 -9.56 2.48
N VAL A 42 2.78 -8.58 3.34
CA VAL A 42 1.93 -7.45 2.97
C VAL A 42 2.61 -6.54 1.93
N ALA A 43 3.93 -6.35 2.00
CA ALA A 43 4.67 -5.59 0.99
C ALA A 43 4.67 -6.28 -0.38
N ALA A 44 4.78 -7.61 -0.41
CA ALA A 44 4.70 -8.38 -1.65
C ALA A 44 3.30 -8.29 -2.28
N GLU A 45 2.25 -8.41 -1.48
CA GLU A 45 0.85 -8.23 -1.92
C GLU A 45 0.61 -6.82 -2.46
N LEU A 46 1.05 -5.78 -1.73
CA LEU A 46 0.95 -4.39 -2.17
C LEU A 46 1.66 -4.18 -3.52
N ALA A 47 2.87 -4.72 -3.68
CA ALA A 47 3.60 -4.62 -4.94
C ALA A 47 2.83 -5.29 -6.11
N ALA A 48 2.21 -6.44 -5.87
CA ALA A 48 1.39 -7.13 -6.86
C ALA A 48 0.13 -6.33 -7.23
N THR A 49 -0.58 -5.78 -6.23
CA THR A 49 -1.77 -4.92 -6.43
C THR A 49 -1.42 -3.66 -7.23
N MET A 50 -0.33 -2.96 -6.87
CA MET A 50 0.12 -1.77 -7.59
C MET A 50 0.53 -2.09 -9.03
N ALA A 51 1.17 -3.22 -9.27
CA ALA A 51 1.53 -3.67 -10.62
C ALA A 51 0.29 -4.00 -11.47
N ALA A 52 -0.73 -4.64 -10.88
CA ALA A 52 -1.99 -4.93 -11.55
C ALA A 52 -2.75 -3.65 -11.92
N LEU A 53 -2.87 -2.73 -10.96
CA LEU A 53 -3.49 -1.43 -11.14
C LEU A 53 -2.76 -0.58 -12.21
N GLY A 54 -1.42 -0.64 -12.24
CA GLY A 54 -0.63 -0.02 -13.31
C GLY A 54 -0.82 -0.65 -14.70
N ARG A 55 -1.19 -1.93 -14.81
CA ARG A 55 -1.61 -2.53 -16.09
C ARG A 55 -2.99 -2.05 -16.50
N GLU A 56 -3.96 -2.09 -15.58
CA GLU A 56 -5.35 -1.67 -15.81
C GLU A 56 -5.44 -0.19 -16.23
N ILE A 57 -4.71 0.70 -15.55
CA ILE A 57 -4.70 2.13 -15.89
C ILE A 57 -4.08 2.36 -17.26
N ARG A 58 -2.99 1.67 -17.62
CA ARG A 58 -2.39 1.81 -18.95
C ARG A 58 -3.35 1.37 -20.05
N GLU A 59 -4.05 0.27 -19.85
CA GLU A 59 -5.09 -0.20 -20.77
C GLU A 59 -6.24 0.83 -20.88
N HIS A 60 -6.66 1.41 -19.76
CA HIS A 60 -7.66 2.47 -19.73
C HIS A 60 -7.20 3.72 -20.48
N VAL A 61 -5.94 4.18 -20.31
CA VAL A 61 -5.38 5.33 -21.02
C VAL A 61 -5.36 5.11 -22.53
N VAL A 62 -5.05 3.90 -22.98
CA VAL A 62 -5.03 3.54 -24.41
C VAL A 62 -6.43 3.62 -25.02
N ARG A 63 -7.47 3.15 -24.29
CA ARG A 63 -8.85 3.12 -24.79
C ARG A 63 -9.66 4.39 -24.50
N ALA A 64 -9.22 5.23 -23.56
CA ALA A 64 -9.98 6.38 -23.09
C ALA A 64 -10.24 7.43 -24.19
N ASP A 65 -11.49 7.86 -24.25
CA ASP A 65 -11.95 9.02 -24.99
C ASP A 65 -11.59 10.33 -24.24
N ARG A 66 -12.02 11.49 -24.75
CA ARG A 66 -11.68 12.77 -24.14
C ARG A 66 -12.27 12.93 -22.74
N ALA A 67 -13.48 12.40 -22.49
CA ALA A 67 -14.10 12.46 -21.18
C ALA A 67 -13.41 11.54 -20.17
N GLY A 68 -13.08 10.31 -20.58
CA GLY A 68 -12.33 9.36 -19.76
C GLY A 68 -10.96 9.89 -19.34
N ARG A 69 -10.22 10.51 -20.27
CA ARG A 69 -8.91 11.11 -19.97
C ARG A 69 -8.98 12.24 -18.93
N ARG A 70 -10.07 13.01 -18.89
CA ARG A 70 -10.29 14.06 -17.87
C ARG A 70 -10.61 13.48 -16.49
N ARG A 71 -11.24 12.31 -16.43
CA ARG A 71 -11.60 11.62 -15.18
C ARG A 71 -10.46 10.79 -14.60
N LEU A 72 -9.46 10.45 -15.42
CA LEU A 72 -8.34 9.60 -15.06
C LEU A 72 -7.68 9.98 -13.72
N PRO A 73 -7.38 11.26 -13.41
CA PRO A 73 -6.73 11.59 -12.16
C PRO A 73 -7.57 11.24 -10.92
N GLY A 74 -8.88 11.49 -10.99
CA GLY A 74 -9.81 11.11 -9.93
C GLY A 74 -9.93 9.58 -9.78
N LEU A 75 -9.89 8.83 -10.89
CA LEU A 75 -9.90 7.37 -10.85
C LEU A 75 -8.63 6.81 -10.19
N VAL A 76 -7.46 7.38 -10.49
CA VAL A 76 -6.19 6.99 -9.86
C VAL A 76 -6.23 7.26 -8.36
N ALA A 77 -6.66 8.46 -7.95
CA ALA A 77 -6.79 8.81 -6.52
C ALA A 77 -7.75 7.85 -5.78
N ALA A 78 -8.92 7.57 -6.36
CA ALA A 78 -9.86 6.62 -5.78
C ALA A 78 -9.31 5.17 -5.72
N ALA A 79 -8.44 4.80 -6.66
CA ALA A 79 -7.81 3.48 -6.66
C ALA A 79 -6.69 3.38 -5.61
N VAL A 80 -5.94 4.46 -5.38
CA VAL A 80 -4.95 4.56 -4.29
C VAL A 80 -5.64 4.52 -2.93
N ASP A 81 -6.75 5.25 -2.75
CA ASP A 81 -7.57 5.18 -1.52
C ASP A 81 -8.06 3.75 -1.22
N ARG A 82 -8.45 3.00 -2.26
CA ARG A 82 -8.83 1.59 -2.11
C ARG A 82 -7.65 0.72 -1.71
N ALA A 83 -6.48 0.91 -2.33
CA ALA A 83 -5.26 0.19 -1.96
C ALA A 83 -4.83 0.48 -0.53
N GLU A 84 -4.99 1.72 -0.05
CA GLU A 84 -4.75 2.10 1.34
C GLU A 84 -5.69 1.36 2.30
N ALA A 85 -6.98 1.29 1.99
CA ALA A 85 -7.95 0.55 2.78
C ALA A 85 -7.73 -0.98 2.76
N GLU A 86 -7.23 -1.52 1.65
CA GLU A 86 -6.83 -2.93 1.54
C GLU A 86 -5.60 -3.23 2.39
N LEU A 87 -4.59 -2.36 2.33
CA LEU A 87 -3.39 -2.45 3.18
C LEU A 87 -3.76 -2.46 4.66
N GLU A 88 -4.69 -1.59 5.07
CA GLU A 88 -5.18 -1.55 6.45
C GLU A 88 -5.82 -2.87 6.88
N ARG A 89 -6.71 -3.41 6.05
CA ARG A 89 -7.35 -4.70 6.29
C ARG A 89 -6.35 -5.85 6.34
N ALA A 90 -5.36 -5.86 5.45
CA ALA A 90 -4.31 -6.88 5.42
C ALA A 90 -3.45 -6.84 6.69
N VAL A 91 -3.00 -5.66 7.11
CA VAL A 91 -2.23 -5.49 8.36
C VAL A 91 -3.06 -5.93 9.57
N ALA A 92 -4.32 -5.51 9.67
CA ALA A 92 -5.19 -5.90 10.76
C ALA A 92 -5.46 -7.43 10.77
N GLY A 93 -5.63 -8.03 9.59
CA GLY A 93 -5.91 -9.45 9.40
C GLY A 93 -4.75 -10.38 9.73
N VAL A 94 -3.49 -9.92 9.61
CA VAL A 94 -2.30 -10.77 9.82
C VAL A 94 -1.55 -10.42 11.10
N ALA A 95 -1.36 -9.13 11.39
CA ALA A 95 -0.53 -8.69 12.51
C ALA A 95 -1.23 -8.90 13.86
N LEU A 96 -2.51 -8.55 13.97
CA LEU A 96 -3.25 -8.64 15.24
C LEU A 96 -3.42 -10.08 15.72
N PRO A 97 -3.80 -11.07 14.88
CA PRO A 97 -3.86 -12.46 15.31
C PRO A 97 -2.52 -12.99 15.82
N SER A 98 -1.41 -12.57 15.19
CA SER A 98 -0.08 -12.99 15.60
C SER A 98 0.29 -12.47 17.00
N VAL A 99 -0.02 -11.20 17.29
CA VAL A 99 0.16 -10.63 18.64
C VAL A 99 -0.76 -11.34 19.66
N ARG A 100 -2.01 -11.62 19.28
CA ARG A 100 -2.96 -12.36 20.14
C ARG A 100 -2.48 -13.78 20.44
N ARG A 101 -1.86 -14.47 19.49
CA ARG A 101 -1.28 -15.80 19.70
C ARG A 101 -0.15 -15.75 20.73
N ILE A 102 0.80 -14.82 20.56
CA ILE A 102 1.93 -14.61 21.50
C ILE A 102 1.42 -14.31 22.93
N ALA A 103 0.33 -13.54 23.02
CA ALA A 103 -0.34 -13.23 24.27
C ALA A 103 -1.04 -14.44 24.91
N ALA A 104 -1.72 -15.24 24.10
CA ALA A 104 -2.44 -16.44 24.54
C ALA A 104 -1.46 -17.50 25.07
N GLU A 105 -0.31 -17.69 24.41
CA GLU A 105 0.77 -18.60 24.85
C GLU A 105 1.31 -18.25 26.24
N ARG A 106 1.14 -16.99 26.66
CA ARG A 106 1.58 -16.45 27.95
C ARG A 106 0.43 -16.23 28.95
N SER A 107 -0.78 -16.67 28.62
CA SER A 107 -1.97 -16.50 29.47
C SER A 107 -2.31 -15.04 29.81
N VAL A 108 -1.94 -14.08 28.96
CA VAL A 108 -2.12 -12.62 29.17
C VAL A 108 -3.01 -11.96 28.12
N LEU A 109 -3.76 -12.76 27.36
CA LEU A 109 -4.64 -12.26 26.29
C LEU A 109 -5.71 -11.31 26.83
N ALA A 110 -6.29 -11.59 27.99
CA ALA A 110 -7.33 -10.76 28.60
C ALA A 110 -6.80 -9.34 28.91
N ASP A 111 -5.59 -9.23 29.45
CA ASP A 111 -4.96 -7.93 29.77
C ASP A 111 -4.67 -7.12 28.50
N LEU A 112 -4.31 -7.78 27.40
CA LEU A 112 -4.05 -7.13 26.12
C LEU A 112 -5.33 -6.65 25.41
N THR A 113 -6.45 -7.35 25.60
CA THR A 113 -7.74 -6.87 25.09
C THR A 113 -8.19 -5.60 25.78
N VAL A 114 -7.91 -5.46 27.09
CA VAL A 114 -8.22 -4.24 27.87
C VAL A 114 -7.32 -3.08 27.47
N ALA A 115 -6.07 -3.35 27.08
CA ALA A 115 -5.13 -2.33 26.61
C ALA A 115 -5.51 -1.70 25.26
N GLY A 116 -6.55 -2.18 24.58
CA GLY A 116 -7.14 -1.50 23.43
C GLY A 116 -6.17 -1.28 22.28
N ILE A 117 -5.38 -2.31 21.91
CA ILE A 117 -4.46 -2.24 20.77
C ILE A 117 -5.28 -2.04 19.48
N THR A 118 -5.47 -0.78 19.14
CA THR A 118 -6.07 -0.33 17.89
C THR A 118 -5.03 0.49 17.13
N PRO A 119 -4.94 0.35 15.80
CA PRO A 119 -4.12 1.24 15.01
C PRO A 119 -4.70 2.67 15.10
N SER A 120 -4.13 3.51 15.97
CA SER A 120 -4.58 4.89 16.17
C SER A 120 -4.31 5.83 14.98
N GLY A 121 -5.32 6.64 14.68
CA GLY A 121 -5.19 8.04 14.23
C GLY A 121 -5.79 8.34 12.86
N THR A 122 -6.46 9.50 12.75
CA THR A 122 -6.78 10.17 11.48
C THR A 122 -5.45 10.54 10.81
N ARG A 123 -5.09 9.87 9.72
CA ARG A 123 -3.80 10.08 9.03
C ARG A 123 -3.99 10.75 7.67
N PRO A 124 -2.97 11.49 7.20
CA PRO A 124 -3.00 12.05 5.85
C PRO A 124 -3.08 10.91 4.84
N ARG A 125 -4.07 10.95 3.96
CA ARG A 125 -4.24 9.95 2.90
C ARG A 125 -3.06 10.01 1.93
N VAL A 126 -2.57 8.86 1.48
CA VAL A 126 -1.50 8.81 0.47
C VAL A 126 -1.96 9.46 -0.84
N SER A 127 -3.26 9.41 -1.14
CA SER A 127 -3.83 10.09 -2.31
C SER A 127 -3.65 11.62 -2.27
N ALA A 128 -3.48 12.23 -1.10
CA ALA A 128 -3.24 13.67 -0.98
C ALA A 128 -1.82 14.09 -1.42
N THR A 129 -0.89 13.15 -1.52
CA THR A 129 0.50 13.41 -1.95
C THR A 129 0.73 13.13 -3.44
N LEU A 130 -0.32 12.79 -4.20
CA LEU A 130 -0.19 12.50 -5.62
C LEU A 130 0.22 13.75 -6.41
N PRO A 131 1.07 13.60 -7.44
CA PRO A 131 1.46 14.72 -8.29
C PRO A 131 0.25 15.27 -9.05
N VAL A 132 0.19 16.59 -9.17
CA VAL A 132 -0.86 17.25 -9.97
C VAL A 132 -0.58 16.99 -11.46
N PRO A 133 -1.58 16.52 -12.24
CA PRO A 133 -1.39 16.31 -13.67
C PRO A 133 -1.02 17.61 -14.39
N GLU A 134 0.02 17.57 -15.23
CA GLU A 134 0.39 18.71 -16.07
C GLU A 134 -0.78 19.11 -16.98
N PRO A 135 -1.08 20.42 -17.10
CA PRO A 135 -2.15 20.89 -17.96
C PRO A 135 -1.86 20.52 -19.42
N PRO A 136 -2.89 20.12 -20.19
CA PRO A 136 -2.70 19.84 -21.61
C PRO A 136 -2.19 21.11 -22.31
N VAL A 137 -1.16 20.97 -23.15
CA VAL A 137 -0.71 22.06 -24.01
C VAL A 137 -1.81 22.33 -25.03
N GLY A 138 -2.49 23.48 -24.88
CA GLY A 138 -3.55 23.88 -25.80
C GLY A 138 -3.03 23.96 -27.24
N ALA A 139 -3.87 23.63 -28.22
CA ALA A 139 -3.48 23.61 -29.64
C ALA A 139 -2.82 24.92 -30.09
N LEU A 140 -3.34 26.06 -29.61
CA LEU A 140 -2.81 27.40 -29.87
C LEU A 140 -1.42 27.62 -29.27
N ARG A 141 -1.18 27.12 -28.04
CA ARG A 141 0.12 27.20 -27.36
C ARG A 141 1.15 26.27 -27.99
N ALA A 142 0.73 25.10 -28.46
CA ALA A 142 1.58 24.19 -29.23
C ALA A 142 1.97 24.78 -30.61
N LEU A 143 1.03 25.45 -31.28
CA LEU A 143 1.29 26.18 -32.54
C LEU A 143 2.22 27.38 -32.32
N LEU A 144 2.05 28.13 -31.23
CA LEU A 144 2.94 29.23 -30.85
C LEU A 144 4.36 28.75 -30.52
N LEU A 145 4.48 27.63 -29.78
CA LEU A 145 5.78 27.02 -29.47
C LEU A 145 6.46 26.45 -30.73
N ALA A 146 5.70 25.77 -31.60
CA ALA A 146 6.19 25.26 -32.88
C ALA A 146 6.55 26.38 -33.86
N GLY A 147 5.87 27.54 -33.78
CA GLY A 147 6.21 28.75 -34.54
C GLY A 147 7.48 29.43 -34.02
N SER A 148 7.77 29.34 -32.73
CA SER A 148 9.01 29.89 -32.13
C SER A 148 10.25 29.03 -32.39
N SER A 149 10.09 27.71 -32.54
CA SER A 149 11.16 26.82 -33.00
C SER A 149 11.13 26.76 -34.53
N GLY A 150 12.01 27.50 -35.21
CA GLY A 150 12.02 27.76 -36.67
C GLY A 150 12.09 26.55 -37.64
N GLY A 151 11.59 25.36 -37.29
CA GLY A 151 11.52 24.16 -38.11
C GLY A 151 10.12 23.72 -38.55
N ALA A 152 9.02 24.30 -38.02
CA ALA A 152 7.66 23.86 -38.38
C ALA A 152 7.27 24.19 -39.83
N TRP A 153 7.83 25.25 -40.42
CA TRP A 153 7.58 25.59 -41.82
C TRP A 153 8.20 24.59 -42.80
N ARG A 154 9.30 23.89 -42.44
CA ARG A 154 9.92 22.86 -43.31
C ARG A 154 9.07 21.59 -43.41
N LEU A 155 8.25 21.28 -42.40
CA LEU A 155 7.31 20.15 -42.44
C LEU A 155 5.99 20.49 -43.14
N ALA A 156 5.63 21.77 -43.24
CA ALA A 156 4.52 22.21 -44.07
C ALA A 156 4.83 22.15 -45.58
N VAL A 157 6.12 22.09 -45.96
CA VAL A 157 6.56 21.98 -47.36
C VAL A 157 6.71 20.51 -47.82
N LEU A 158 6.83 19.55 -46.90
CA LEU A 158 7.01 18.14 -47.27
C LEU A 158 5.80 17.45 -47.96
N PRO A 159 4.52 17.80 -47.72
CA PRO A 159 3.42 17.20 -48.48
C PRO A 159 3.25 17.86 -49.86
N VAL A 160 3.84 19.05 -50.09
CA VAL A 160 3.83 19.72 -51.39
C VAL A 160 4.80 19.05 -52.39
N ALA A 161 5.80 18.32 -51.90
CA ALA A 161 6.76 17.59 -52.74
C ALA A 161 6.29 16.16 -53.12
N GLY A 162 5.27 15.60 -52.47
CA GLY A 162 4.77 14.23 -52.72
C GLY A 162 3.56 14.14 -53.66
N LEU A 163 2.90 15.26 -53.95
CA LEU A 163 1.70 15.32 -54.80
C LEU A 163 1.92 15.12 -56.33
N PRO A 164 3.13 15.21 -56.94
CA PRO A 164 3.25 14.93 -58.37
C PRO A 164 3.41 13.44 -58.69
N VAL A 165 3.60 12.56 -57.70
CA VAL A 165 3.90 11.12 -57.94
C VAL A 165 2.63 10.27 -58.16
N LEU A 166 1.43 10.81 -57.91
CA LEU A 166 0.15 10.15 -58.18
C LEU A 166 -0.49 10.54 -59.53
N GLY A 167 0.29 11.07 -60.49
CA GLY A 167 -0.11 11.08 -61.92
C GLY A 167 -1.42 11.79 -62.26
N LEU A 168 -1.87 12.77 -61.45
CA LEU A 168 -3.14 13.47 -61.64
C LEU A 168 -3.06 14.87 -62.32
N PRO A 169 -2.10 15.23 -63.20
CA PRO A 169 -2.29 16.41 -64.05
C PRO A 169 -2.85 16.07 -65.45
N ALA A 170 -2.98 14.78 -65.82
CA ALA A 170 -3.29 14.41 -67.21
C ALA A 170 -4.78 14.43 -67.58
N LEU A 171 -5.72 14.45 -66.61
CA LEU A 171 -7.15 14.25 -66.90
C LEU A 171 -8.13 15.24 -66.24
N GLY A 172 -7.66 16.30 -65.57
CA GLY A 172 -8.56 17.30 -65.02
C GLY A 172 -7.87 18.63 -64.79
N GLY A 173 -8.29 19.67 -65.52
CA GLY A 173 -7.70 21.01 -65.46
C GLY A 173 -7.75 21.66 -64.08
N VAL A 174 -7.32 22.93 -64.02
CA VAL A 174 -7.20 23.83 -62.84
C VAL A 174 -8.37 23.74 -61.83
N ALA A 175 -9.55 23.28 -62.26
CA ALA A 175 -10.71 22.99 -61.42
C ALA A 175 -10.52 21.87 -60.36
N VAL A 176 -9.59 20.92 -60.52
CA VAL A 176 -9.40 19.79 -59.57
C VAL A 176 -8.40 20.12 -58.45
N LEU A 177 -7.52 21.11 -58.66
CA LEU A 177 -6.57 21.64 -57.67
C LEU A 177 -7.19 22.01 -56.31
N PRO A 178 -8.33 22.74 -56.22
CA PRO A 178 -8.92 23.09 -54.93
C PRO A 178 -9.39 21.86 -54.14
N LEU A 179 -9.88 20.82 -54.84
CA LEU A 179 -10.38 19.60 -54.19
C LEU A 179 -9.21 18.73 -53.68
N ALA A 180 -8.13 18.61 -54.46
CA ALA A 180 -6.90 17.95 -54.02
C ALA A 180 -6.25 18.69 -52.83
N ALA A 181 -6.22 20.02 -52.85
CA ALA A 181 -5.73 20.83 -51.74
C ALA A 181 -6.59 20.67 -50.48
N ALA A 182 -7.92 20.64 -50.63
CA ALA A 182 -8.84 20.39 -49.52
C ALA A 182 -8.64 19.00 -48.90
N LEU A 183 -8.49 17.96 -49.71
CA LEU A 183 -8.20 16.60 -49.23
C LEU A 183 -6.85 16.52 -48.52
N GLY A 184 -5.82 17.19 -49.06
CA GLY A 184 -4.51 17.30 -48.41
C GLY A 184 -4.58 17.97 -47.05
N LEU A 185 -5.33 19.08 -46.93
CA LEU A 185 -5.56 19.77 -45.66
C LEU A 185 -6.33 18.91 -44.65
N VAL A 186 -7.35 18.17 -45.10
CA VAL A 186 -8.10 17.23 -44.25
C VAL A 186 -7.18 16.12 -43.72
N ALA A 187 -6.34 15.54 -44.58
CA ALA A 187 -5.37 14.51 -44.17
C ALA A 187 -4.34 15.06 -43.17
N LEU A 188 -3.83 16.27 -43.39
CA LEU A 188 -2.92 16.95 -42.46
C LEU A 188 -3.59 17.26 -41.12
N ALA A 189 -4.84 17.74 -41.14
CA ALA A 189 -5.61 17.97 -39.93
C ALA A 189 -5.85 16.67 -39.14
N ALA A 190 -6.19 15.58 -39.83
CA ALA A 190 -6.40 14.27 -39.22
C ALA A 190 -5.12 13.71 -38.58
N THR A 191 -3.98 13.80 -39.27
CA THR A 191 -2.69 13.34 -38.74
C THR A 191 -2.22 14.20 -37.56
N ALA A 192 -2.37 15.53 -37.63
CA ALA A 192 -2.08 16.43 -36.51
C ALA A 192 -2.95 16.10 -35.29
N TRP A 193 -4.25 15.84 -35.51
CA TRP A 193 -5.17 15.45 -34.46
C TRP A 193 -4.80 14.10 -33.82
N ALA A 194 -4.47 13.09 -34.64
CA ALA A 194 -4.03 11.79 -34.15
C ALA A 194 -2.74 11.89 -33.32
N ARG A 195 -1.76 12.70 -33.76
CA ARG A 195 -0.51 12.96 -33.01
C ARG A 195 -0.79 13.69 -31.69
N TRP A 196 -1.73 14.63 -31.69
CA TRP A 196 -2.11 15.34 -30.46
C TRP A 196 -2.76 14.40 -29.44
N VAL A 197 -3.66 13.53 -29.89
CA VAL A 197 -4.27 12.49 -29.03
C VAL A 197 -3.22 11.51 -28.51
N ALA A 198 -2.26 11.11 -29.35
CA ALA A 198 -1.16 10.23 -28.93
C ALA A 198 -0.26 10.91 -27.89
N ALA A 199 0.08 12.19 -28.07
CA ALA A 199 0.86 12.97 -27.11
C ALA A 199 0.13 13.15 -25.77
N ASP A 200 -1.19 13.36 -25.82
CA ASP A 200 -2.04 13.46 -24.64
C ASP A 200 -2.06 12.16 -23.82
N ARG A 201 -2.22 11.02 -24.52
CA ARG A 201 -2.14 9.68 -23.91
C ARG A 201 -0.75 9.40 -23.34
N ALA A 202 0.31 9.74 -24.06
CA ALA A 202 1.68 9.55 -23.57
C ALA A 202 1.98 10.40 -22.32
N ARG A 203 1.50 11.65 -22.27
CA ARG A 203 1.60 12.52 -21.08
C ARG A 203 0.89 11.90 -19.89
N LEU A 204 -0.37 11.48 -20.07
CA LEU A 204 -1.13 10.82 -19.00
C LEU A 204 -0.48 9.51 -18.58
N GLY A 205 0.05 8.71 -19.51
CA GLY A 205 0.79 7.50 -19.20
C GLY A 205 1.99 7.76 -18.28
N ARG A 206 2.80 8.78 -18.58
CA ARG A 206 3.93 9.18 -17.72
C ARG A 206 3.46 9.65 -16.34
N TRP A 207 2.46 10.54 -16.31
CA TRP A 207 1.88 11.03 -15.05
C TRP A 207 1.33 9.88 -14.19
N THR A 208 0.62 8.91 -14.79
CA THR A 208 0.12 7.74 -14.05
C THR A 208 1.26 6.90 -13.50
N ALA A 209 2.33 6.68 -14.26
CA ALA A 209 3.47 5.90 -13.79
C ALA A 209 4.14 6.57 -12.58
N GLU A 210 4.31 7.90 -12.64
CA GLU A 210 4.85 8.70 -11.54
C GLU A 210 3.93 8.69 -10.31
N ALA A 211 2.63 8.93 -10.52
CA ALA A 211 1.62 8.91 -9.46
C ALA A 211 1.59 7.56 -8.73
N LEU A 212 1.67 6.44 -9.47
CA LEU A 212 1.71 5.11 -8.88
C LEU A 212 3.03 4.81 -8.15
N ALA A 213 4.16 5.33 -8.63
CA ALA A 213 5.43 5.21 -7.93
C ALA A 213 5.40 5.96 -6.59
N VAL A 214 4.86 7.19 -6.58
CA VAL A 214 4.66 7.99 -5.35
C VAL A 214 3.67 7.32 -4.40
N ALA A 215 2.55 6.81 -4.92
CA ALA A 215 1.57 6.09 -4.10
C ALA A 215 2.19 4.84 -3.47
N ARG A 216 2.94 4.05 -4.24
CA ARG A 216 3.59 2.84 -3.75
C ARG A 216 4.58 3.15 -2.63
N SER A 217 5.48 4.11 -2.83
CA SER A 217 6.46 4.47 -1.80
C SER A 217 5.79 5.03 -0.54
N GLY A 218 4.72 5.82 -0.70
CA GLY A 218 3.90 6.31 0.40
C GLY A 218 3.24 5.17 1.20
N LEU A 219 2.64 4.20 0.52
CA LEU A 219 2.02 3.03 1.13
C LEU A 219 3.03 2.11 1.82
N GLU A 220 4.22 1.89 1.23
CA GLU A 220 5.31 1.12 1.85
C GLU A 220 5.84 1.81 3.12
N ALA A 221 5.98 3.14 3.09
CA ALA A 221 6.38 3.92 4.26
C ALA A 221 5.33 3.86 5.38
N GLU A 222 4.03 3.95 5.01
CA GLU A 222 2.93 3.85 5.97
C GLU A 222 2.81 2.44 6.57
N LEU A 223 3.02 1.38 5.79
CA LEU A 223 3.14 0.01 6.29
C LEU A 223 4.24 -0.09 7.36
N GLY A 224 5.43 0.43 7.07
CA GLY A 224 6.55 0.45 8.02
C GLY A 224 6.21 1.17 9.31
N ARG A 225 5.59 2.36 9.20
CA ARG A 225 5.14 3.15 10.36
C ARG A 225 4.09 2.40 11.19
N ARG A 226 3.07 1.82 10.55
CA ARG A 226 2.00 1.07 11.24
C ARG A 226 2.53 -0.14 12.00
N LEU A 227 3.44 -0.90 11.40
CA LEU A 227 4.03 -2.06 12.07
C LEU A 227 4.95 -1.65 13.22
N LEU A 228 5.68 -0.54 13.10
CA LEU A 228 6.48 0.01 14.19
C LEU A 228 5.61 0.48 15.36
N ASP A 229 4.55 1.25 15.08
CA ASP A 229 3.59 1.70 16.10
C ASP A 229 2.96 0.49 16.81
N LEU A 230 2.60 -0.54 16.05
CA LEU A 230 2.04 -1.78 16.60
C LEU A 230 3.07 -2.53 17.46
N GLU A 231 4.33 -2.64 17.01
CA GLU A 231 5.42 -3.26 17.81
C GLU A 231 5.58 -2.55 19.15
N GLN A 232 5.63 -1.21 19.14
CA GLN A 232 5.82 -0.41 20.35
C GLN A 232 4.64 -0.58 21.32
N ARG A 233 3.40 -0.44 20.83
CA ARG A 233 2.19 -0.57 21.67
C ARG A 233 2.00 -1.99 22.19
N ALA A 234 2.11 -2.99 21.32
CA ALA A 234 1.97 -4.39 21.71
C ALA A 234 3.08 -4.83 22.67
N GLY A 235 4.32 -4.40 22.42
CA GLY A 235 5.45 -4.69 23.29
C GLY A 235 5.28 -4.10 24.69
N ALA A 236 4.88 -2.82 24.78
CA ALA A 236 4.64 -2.17 26.06
C ALA A 236 3.47 -2.80 26.83
N ALA A 237 2.36 -3.08 26.15
CA ALA A 237 1.20 -3.71 26.78
C ALA A 237 1.53 -5.13 27.27
N LEU A 238 2.28 -5.90 26.48
CA LEU A 238 2.68 -7.25 26.84
C LEU A 238 3.69 -7.26 28.00
N ASP A 239 4.64 -6.32 28.06
CA ASP A 239 5.56 -6.18 29.20
C ASP A 239 4.79 -5.98 30.52
N VAL A 240 3.81 -5.06 30.53
CA VAL A 240 2.98 -4.79 31.71
C VAL A 240 2.17 -6.02 32.10
N ALA A 241 1.54 -6.69 31.14
CA ALA A 241 0.72 -7.86 31.40
C ALA A 241 1.55 -9.05 31.92
N VAL A 242 2.71 -9.32 31.30
CA VAL A 242 3.64 -10.37 31.74
C VAL A 242 4.20 -10.08 33.13
N ALA A 243 4.55 -8.82 33.43
CA ALA A 243 5.04 -8.45 34.76
C ALA A 243 3.97 -8.66 35.85
N ARG A 244 2.72 -8.25 35.58
CA ARG A 244 1.59 -8.49 36.49
C ARG A 244 1.33 -9.98 36.69
N ARG A 245 1.19 -10.73 35.60
CA ARG A 245 0.95 -12.18 35.66
C ARG A 245 2.05 -12.91 36.43
N ARG A 246 3.31 -12.50 36.26
CA ARG A 246 4.44 -13.06 37.01
C ARG A 246 4.33 -12.76 38.50
N ALA A 247 3.96 -11.53 38.88
CA ALA A 247 3.77 -11.16 40.28
C ALA A 247 2.64 -12.00 40.93
N ASP A 248 1.54 -12.24 40.21
CA ASP A 248 0.42 -13.07 40.67
C ASP A 248 0.87 -14.53 40.88
N VAL A 249 1.58 -15.11 39.91
CA VAL A 249 2.13 -16.48 40.00
C VAL A 249 3.13 -16.60 41.15
N ASP A 250 4.01 -15.61 41.34
CA ASP A 250 4.98 -15.60 42.44
C ASP A 250 4.29 -15.39 43.82
N ALA A 251 3.16 -14.69 43.89
CA ALA A 251 2.34 -14.60 45.09
C ALA A 251 1.64 -15.93 45.41
N GLU A 252 1.06 -16.59 44.41
CA GLU A 252 0.40 -17.89 44.56
C GLU A 252 1.41 -18.98 44.99
N LEU A 253 2.61 -19.01 44.37
CA LEU A 253 3.68 -19.93 44.77
C LEU A 253 4.15 -19.74 46.21
N ARG A 254 4.20 -18.48 46.70
CA ARG A 254 4.52 -18.17 48.10
C ARG A 254 3.41 -18.62 49.04
N GLY A 255 2.15 -18.42 48.68
CA GLY A 255 1.00 -18.94 49.45
C GLY A 255 1.02 -20.47 49.61
N LEU A 256 1.67 -21.19 48.68
CA LEU A 256 1.82 -22.64 48.71
C LEU A 256 3.12 -23.14 49.38
N ALA A 257 3.92 -22.25 49.97
CA ALA A 257 5.18 -22.56 50.66
C ALA A 257 5.27 -21.79 52.00
N PRO A 258 5.22 -22.39 53.20
CA PRO A 258 4.75 -23.72 53.58
C PRO A 258 4.06 -23.83 54.97
N VAL A 259 3.07 -24.73 55.08
CA VAL A 259 2.67 -25.44 56.35
C VAL A 259 3.79 -26.41 56.84
N ARG A 260 4.82 -26.66 56.01
CA ARG A 260 6.02 -27.44 56.39
C ARG A 260 6.96 -26.74 57.37
N GLU A 261 6.97 -25.41 57.45
CA GLU A 261 7.76 -24.74 58.50
C GLU A 261 7.08 -24.88 59.86
N GLU A 262 5.75 -24.89 59.93
CA GLU A 262 5.01 -25.19 61.16
C GLU A 262 5.16 -26.66 61.57
N ALA A 263 5.14 -27.60 60.62
CA ALA A 263 5.36 -29.01 60.91
C ALA A 263 6.81 -29.36 61.30
N ALA A 264 7.80 -28.61 60.80
CA ALA A 264 9.21 -28.78 61.20
C ALA A 264 9.50 -28.10 62.55
N ARG A 265 8.91 -26.93 62.83
CA ARG A 265 9.02 -26.25 64.14
C ARG A 265 8.20 -26.92 65.25
N ALA A 266 7.17 -27.70 64.91
CA ALA A 266 6.40 -28.49 65.88
C ALA A 266 7.02 -29.88 66.17
N ALA A 267 8.07 -30.26 65.45
CA ALA A 267 8.81 -31.51 65.63
C ALA A 267 10.18 -31.31 66.32
N GLU A 268 10.61 -30.06 66.54
CA GLU A 268 11.64 -29.64 67.49
C GLU A 268 11.01 -29.30 68.84
#